data_AF-A0A497MJG4-F1
#
_entry.id   AF-A0A497MJG4-F1
#
_cell.length_a   1.000
_cell.length_b   1.000
_cell.length_c   1.000
_cell.angle_alpha   90.00
_cell.angle_beta   90.00
_cell.angle_gamma   90.00
#
_symmetry.space_group_name_H-M   'P 1'
#
loop_
_entity.id
_entity.type
_entity.pdbx_description
1 polymer ?
#
loop_
_entity_poly.entity_id
_entity_poly.type
_entity_poly.pdbx_seq_one_letter_code
_entity_poly.pdbx_strand_id
1 'polypeptide(L)'
;MGKELRYHLERCVGCTLCMASCPWEALTKGPIVEVAAGRLEEAPLVNVELEKCTFCGLCVSACLFNSFNLFLDGTALEDLLKVSGKHEVDREKCIPCYLCERVCPRQAIKAEVKMARKDELVVYEAGGKPEEARGKIVFDEEKCCYCGLCEALCDAFEIFWEEAKPPEFKPAIGLRIDEEKCDYCGLCEKICPTEALKVECEYAPPRSISEVKIEGEISIDEDKCVDCGICASVCPVEALKVKKPFDGKVHIVRLEKCDPTGCKNCFNICPVNVIYPVKGAEKIKVLEDYCIFCGACENACPEQVLKVERFSLNLEGVDRPWKESRIRQLQRLLGRSVEPVLLEPTYPRQVTLKIEAPKPPKEEAAPEWRIDEQASRLLHERLGKLAEGLGEKTFRIAFELGKLEKVLGRLKV
;
A
#
# COMPACT_ATOMS: atom_id res chain seq x y z
N MET A 1 17.80 11.58 25.61
CA MET A 1 17.49 11.38 24.19
C MET A 1 16.05 10.93 24.08
N GLY A 2 15.14 11.86 23.76
CA GLY A 2 13.77 11.54 23.39
C GLY A 2 13.76 10.93 21.99
N LYS A 3 13.26 9.71 21.84
CA LYS A 3 13.05 9.07 20.54
C LYS A 3 11.55 8.91 20.35
N GLU A 4 11.03 9.38 19.23
CA GLU A 4 9.60 9.32 18.93
C GLU A 4 9.42 8.79 17.51
N LEU A 5 8.58 7.78 17.34
CA LEU A 5 8.18 7.25 16.04
C LEU A 5 6.70 7.59 15.86
N ARG A 6 6.38 8.52 14.97
CA ARG A 6 5.00 8.87 14.61
C ARG A 6 4.54 7.97 13.48
N TYR A 7 3.34 7.41 13.64
CA TYR A 7 2.70 6.56 12.66
C TYR A 7 1.38 7.20 12.19
N HIS A 8 1.36 7.62 10.93
CA HIS A 8 0.25 8.22 10.21
C HIS A 8 -0.62 7.13 9.59
N LEU A 9 -1.70 6.75 10.29
CA LEU A 9 -2.60 5.66 9.90
C LEU A 9 -3.27 5.93 8.55
N GLU A 10 -3.64 7.17 8.30
CA GLU A 10 -4.34 7.66 7.11
C GLU A 10 -3.54 7.51 5.82
N ARG A 11 -2.21 7.45 5.93
CA ARG A 11 -1.30 7.28 4.79
C ARG A 11 -0.95 5.81 4.53
N CYS A 12 -1.20 4.92 5.49
CA CYS A 12 -0.78 3.54 5.41
C CYS A 12 -1.70 2.76 4.46
N VAL A 13 -1.10 1.94 3.58
CA VAL A 13 -1.83 1.10 2.62
C VAL A 13 -1.69 -0.40 2.90
N GLY A 14 -1.05 -0.78 4.01
CA GLY A 14 -0.91 -2.19 4.38
C GLY A 14 0.02 -2.99 3.46
N CYS A 15 1.03 -2.35 2.87
CA CYS A 15 1.99 -3.02 1.98
C CYS A 15 3.00 -3.92 2.70
N THR A 16 3.14 -3.79 4.02
CA THR A 16 4.06 -4.56 4.89
C THR A 16 5.57 -4.44 4.58
N LEU A 17 5.99 -3.49 3.74
CA LEU A 17 7.41 -3.24 3.46
C LEU A 17 8.20 -2.93 4.74
N CYS A 18 7.60 -2.16 5.64
CA CYS A 18 8.19 -1.83 6.93
C CYS A 18 8.46 -3.08 7.79
N MET A 19 7.59 -4.10 7.74
CA MET A 19 7.78 -5.38 8.43
C MET A 19 8.97 -6.13 7.86
N ALA A 20 9.05 -6.26 6.53
CA ALA A 20 10.16 -6.94 5.86
C ALA A 20 11.51 -6.26 6.12
N SER A 21 11.51 -4.92 6.24
CA SER A 21 12.73 -4.15 6.56
C SER A 21 13.16 -4.26 8.02
N CYS A 22 12.26 -4.58 8.96
CA CYS A 22 12.56 -4.52 10.39
C CYS A 22 13.38 -5.75 10.82
N PRO A 23 14.62 -5.57 11.32
CA PRO A 23 15.43 -6.68 11.81
C PRO A 23 14.98 -7.19 13.18
N TRP A 24 14.20 -6.39 13.92
CA TRP A 24 13.74 -6.70 15.28
C TRP A 24 12.33 -7.27 15.34
N GLU A 25 11.68 -7.43 14.18
CA GLU A 25 10.30 -7.93 14.08
C GLU A 25 9.31 -7.16 14.99
N ALA A 26 9.57 -5.86 15.16
CA ALA A 26 8.75 -4.96 15.97
C ALA A 26 7.47 -4.51 15.25
N LEU A 27 7.26 -4.92 14.00
CA LEU A 27 6.12 -4.56 13.18
C LEU A 27 5.39 -5.82 12.75
N THR A 28 4.09 -5.88 13.00
CA THR A 28 3.24 -7.02 12.67
C THR A 28 2.04 -6.61 11.84
N LYS A 29 1.43 -7.58 11.14
CA LYS A 29 0.33 -7.34 10.20
C LYS A 29 -0.95 -6.99 10.98
N GLY A 30 -1.64 -5.92 10.58
CA GLY A 30 -2.98 -5.57 11.06
C GLY A 30 -4.10 -6.28 10.27
N PRO A 31 -5.37 -5.89 10.46
CA PRO A 31 -6.54 -6.49 9.81
C PRO A 31 -6.74 -5.95 8.38
N ILE A 32 -5.73 -6.14 7.51
CA ILE A 32 -5.70 -5.55 6.16
C ILE A 32 -6.84 -6.06 5.27
N VAL A 33 -7.21 -7.33 5.41
CA VAL A 33 -8.25 -7.96 4.60
C VAL A 33 -9.62 -7.37 4.94
N GLU A 34 -9.88 -7.15 6.22
CA GLU A 34 -11.13 -6.60 6.75
C GLU A 34 -11.26 -5.12 6.38
N VAL A 35 -10.17 -4.35 6.47
CA VAL A 35 -10.15 -2.94 6.05
C VAL A 35 -10.36 -2.83 4.53
N ALA A 36 -9.67 -3.63 3.73
CA ALA A 36 -9.85 -3.62 2.27
C ALA A 36 -11.27 -4.05 1.84
N ALA A 37 -11.93 -4.88 2.64
CA ALA A 37 -13.32 -5.28 2.45
C ALA A 37 -14.34 -4.24 2.94
N GLY A 38 -13.89 -3.13 3.55
CA GLY A 38 -14.77 -2.11 4.14
C GLY A 38 -15.51 -2.57 5.40
N ARG A 39 -15.02 -3.61 6.09
CA ARG A 39 -15.64 -4.15 7.32
C ARG A 39 -15.11 -3.49 8.59
N LEU A 40 -13.92 -2.89 8.50
CA LEU A 40 -13.28 -2.14 9.57
C LEU A 40 -12.78 -0.81 9.00
N GLU A 41 -13.06 0.26 9.72
CA GLU A 41 -12.55 1.60 9.44
C GLU A 41 -11.53 1.97 10.53
N GLU A 42 -10.57 2.82 10.19
CA GLU A 42 -9.57 3.38 11.14
C GLU A 42 -8.67 2.36 11.87
N ALA A 43 -8.74 1.07 11.51
CA ALA A 43 -7.88 0.05 12.10
C ALA A 43 -6.42 0.18 11.59
N PRO A 44 -5.41 0.04 12.47
CA PRO A 44 -4.02 0.11 12.05
C PRO A 44 -3.65 -1.08 11.17
N LEU A 45 -3.29 -0.81 9.91
CA LEU A 45 -2.89 -1.86 8.95
C LEU A 45 -1.57 -2.54 9.31
N VAL A 46 -0.78 -1.92 10.17
CA VAL A 46 0.48 -2.42 10.74
C VAL A 46 0.48 -2.07 12.22
N ASN A 47 0.81 -3.04 13.07
CA ASN A 47 0.97 -2.84 14.50
C ASN A 47 2.44 -2.61 14.85
N VAL A 48 2.71 -1.78 15.85
CA VAL A 48 4.06 -1.48 16.33
C VAL A 48 4.23 -1.97 17.76
N GLU A 49 5.14 -2.91 17.98
CA GLU A 49 5.53 -3.42 19.30
C GLU A 49 6.70 -2.59 19.84
N LEU A 50 6.39 -1.63 20.71
CA LEU A 50 7.37 -0.68 21.24
C LEU A 50 8.49 -1.35 22.05
N GLU A 51 8.22 -2.48 22.69
CA GLU A 51 9.22 -3.24 23.46
C GLU A 51 10.34 -3.82 22.58
N LYS A 52 10.03 -4.13 21.30
CA LYS A 52 11.00 -4.61 20.31
C LYS A 52 11.62 -3.49 19.49
N CYS A 53 10.97 -2.32 19.44
CA CYS A 53 11.38 -1.23 18.57
C CYS A 53 12.64 -0.53 19.10
N THR A 54 13.71 -0.52 18.29
CA THR A 54 14.96 0.17 18.61
C THR A 54 15.05 1.60 18.07
N PHE A 55 14.00 2.09 17.40
CA PHE A 55 13.94 3.40 16.76
C PHE A 55 15.06 3.62 15.71
N CYS A 56 15.40 2.59 14.95
CA CYS A 56 16.43 2.64 13.89
C CYS A 56 15.99 3.36 12.60
N GLY A 57 14.69 3.61 12.43
CA GLY A 57 14.12 4.31 11.28
C GLY A 57 14.09 3.52 9.97
N LEU A 58 14.32 2.20 9.97
CA LEU A 58 14.23 1.39 8.75
C LEU A 58 12.82 1.32 8.18
N CYS A 59 11.79 1.37 9.04
CA CYS A 59 10.40 1.49 8.61
C CYS A 59 10.12 2.80 7.87
N VAL A 60 10.75 3.91 8.29
CA VAL A 60 10.72 5.19 7.58
C VAL A 60 11.39 5.06 6.22
N SER A 61 12.56 4.41 6.17
CA SER A 61 13.28 4.16 4.93
C SER A 61 12.54 3.28 3.92
N ALA A 62 11.78 2.28 4.39
CA ALA A 62 11.07 1.34 3.54
C ALA A 62 9.66 1.81 3.14
N CYS A 63 9.13 2.84 3.80
CA CYS A 63 7.77 3.29 3.58
C CYS A 63 7.69 4.21 2.36
N LEU A 64 6.99 3.76 1.30
CA LEU A 64 6.73 4.57 0.10
C LEU A 64 5.64 5.64 0.29
N PHE A 65 4.95 5.64 1.42
CA PHE A 65 3.74 6.44 1.66
C PHE A 65 3.93 7.46 2.78
N ASN A 66 5.19 7.66 3.22
CA ASN A 66 5.55 8.54 4.34
C ASN A 66 4.61 8.38 5.56
N SER A 67 4.24 7.12 5.86
CA SER A 67 3.37 6.80 7.00
C SER A 67 4.13 6.77 8.33
N PHE A 68 5.46 6.69 8.30
CA PHE A 68 6.29 6.70 9.50
C PHE A 68 7.23 7.90 9.47
N ASN A 69 7.30 8.64 10.57
CA ASN A 69 8.26 9.73 10.78
C ASN A 69 9.00 9.48 12.09
N LEU A 70 10.32 9.57 12.07
CA LEU A 70 11.17 9.38 13.25
C LEU A 70 11.69 10.74 13.71
N PHE A 71 11.56 11.02 15.00
CA PHE A 71 12.07 12.22 15.64
C PHE A 71 13.11 11.84 16.70
N LEU A 72 14.20 12.61 16.74
CA LEU A 72 15.24 12.54 17.75
C LEU A 72 15.34 13.91 18.42
N ASP A 73 15.08 13.93 19.73
CA ASP A 73 15.06 15.16 20.55
C ASP A 73 14.21 16.29 19.91
N GLY A 74 13.05 15.91 19.37
CA GLY A 74 12.08 16.82 18.74
C GLY A 74 12.38 17.18 17.27
N THR A 75 13.53 16.78 16.73
CA THR A 75 13.91 17.06 15.34
C THR A 75 13.54 15.87 14.44
N ALA A 76 12.84 16.14 13.34
CA ALA A 76 12.51 15.11 12.35
C ALA A 76 13.77 14.62 11.62
N LEU A 77 13.90 13.31 11.48
CA LEU A 77 15.03 12.69 10.80
C LEU A 77 14.70 12.45 9.32
N GLU A 78 14.81 13.50 8.52
CA GLU A 78 14.41 13.53 7.10
C GLU A 78 15.49 12.99 6.16
N ASP A 79 16.76 13.09 6.55
CA ASP A 79 17.93 12.75 5.74
C ASP A 79 18.33 11.27 5.78
N LEU A 80 17.35 10.40 6.08
CA LEU A 80 17.54 8.96 5.99
C LEU A 80 17.62 8.50 4.53
N LEU A 81 18.43 7.48 4.28
CA LEU A 81 18.35 6.72 3.04
C LEU A 81 16.96 6.08 2.91
N LYS A 82 16.18 6.43 1.91
CA LYS A 82 14.81 5.96 1.66
C LYS A 82 14.73 5.17 0.35
N VAL A 83 13.77 4.26 0.28
CA VAL A 83 13.30 3.69 -0.98
C VAL A 83 12.33 4.69 -1.58
N SER A 84 12.70 5.30 -2.70
CA SER A 84 11.90 6.28 -3.41
C SER A 84 12.11 6.13 -4.91
N GLY A 85 11.13 6.58 -5.68
CA GLY A 85 11.32 6.85 -7.09
C GLY A 85 11.98 8.19 -7.32
N LYS A 86 11.82 8.72 -8.52
CA LYS A 86 12.13 10.10 -8.88
C LYS A 86 11.00 10.65 -9.71
N HIS A 87 10.60 11.88 -9.45
CA HIS A 87 9.57 12.56 -10.21
C HIS A 87 10.09 13.95 -10.60
N GLU A 88 10.30 14.16 -11.89
CA GLU A 88 10.87 15.39 -12.45
C GLU A 88 9.86 16.07 -13.37
N VAL A 89 9.78 17.40 -13.26
CA VAL A 89 8.94 18.25 -14.10
C VAL A 89 9.84 19.19 -14.92
N ASP A 90 9.75 19.07 -16.23
CA ASP A 90 10.32 20.03 -17.17
C ASP A 90 9.42 21.26 -17.25
N ARG A 91 9.80 22.32 -16.53
CA ARG A 91 9.02 23.56 -16.44
C ARG A 91 8.96 24.33 -17.76
N GLU A 92 9.89 24.09 -18.68
CA GLU A 92 9.91 24.77 -19.98
C GLU A 92 8.92 24.12 -20.95
N LYS A 93 8.76 22.79 -20.88
CA LYS A 93 7.78 22.05 -21.68
C LYS A 93 6.37 22.06 -21.10
N CYS A 94 6.25 22.20 -19.78
CA CYS A 94 4.96 22.12 -19.12
C CYS A 94 4.04 23.24 -19.61
N ILE A 95 2.90 22.86 -20.17
CA ILE A 95 1.76 23.77 -20.39
C ILE A 95 0.87 23.61 -19.15
N PRO A 96 0.80 24.62 -18.26
CA PRO A 96 0.00 24.52 -17.04
C PRO A 96 -1.46 24.20 -17.39
N CYS A 97 -1.90 23.00 -17.05
CA CYS A 97 -3.25 22.50 -17.28
C CYS A 97 -3.68 21.58 -16.13
N TYR A 98 -4.94 21.16 -16.10
CA TYR A 98 -5.50 20.40 -14.98
C TYR A 98 -5.33 18.88 -15.09
N LEU A 99 -4.71 18.39 -16.16
CA LEU A 99 -4.73 16.96 -16.47
C LEU A 99 -4.03 16.12 -15.40
N CYS A 100 -2.79 16.47 -15.04
CA CYS A 100 -1.98 15.71 -14.08
C CYS A 100 -2.59 15.68 -12.67
N GLU A 101 -3.22 16.77 -12.24
CA GLU A 101 -3.97 16.85 -10.98
C GLU A 101 -5.18 15.90 -11.00
N ARG A 102 -5.96 15.91 -12.09
CA ARG A 102 -7.18 15.11 -12.22
C ARG A 102 -6.92 13.61 -12.29
N VAL A 103 -5.82 13.18 -12.91
CA VAL A 103 -5.49 11.75 -13.03
C VAL A 103 -4.71 11.21 -11.83
N CYS A 104 -4.24 12.07 -10.92
CA CYS A 104 -3.42 11.63 -9.80
C CYS A 104 -4.25 10.85 -8.78
N PRO A 105 -4.07 9.52 -8.62
CA PRO A 105 -4.90 8.70 -7.73
C PRO A 105 -4.70 9.03 -6.25
N ARG A 106 -3.63 9.76 -5.92
CA ARG A 106 -3.26 10.17 -4.57
C ARG A 106 -3.47 11.67 -4.31
N GLN A 107 -3.98 12.41 -5.30
CA GLN A 107 -4.16 13.86 -5.20
C GLN A 107 -2.88 14.57 -4.72
N ALA A 108 -1.75 14.12 -5.25
CA ALA A 108 -0.43 14.63 -4.92
C ALA A 108 -0.01 15.81 -5.80
N ILE A 109 -0.74 16.09 -6.88
CA ILE A 109 -0.40 17.16 -7.83
C ILE A 109 -1.50 18.22 -7.76
N LYS A 110 -1.10 19.48 -7.64
CA LYS A 110 -1.99 20.64 -7.71
C LYS A 110 -1.54 21.54 -8.86
N ALA A 111 -2.43 21.81 -9.80
CA ALA A 111 -2.19 22.67 -10.94
C ALA A 111 -2.81 24.06 -10.72
N GLU A 112 -1.99 25.09 -10.82
CA GLU A 112 -2.46 26.47 -10.81
C GLU A 112 -2.39 27.01 -12.23
N VAL A 113 -3.55 27.27 -12.84
CA VAL A 113 -3.66 27.79 -14.21
C VAL A 113 -4.28 29.18 -14.16
N LYS A 114 -3.60 30.14 -14.80
CA LYS A 114 -4.04 31.52 -14.95
C LYS A 114 -4.03 31.87 -16.43
N MET A 115 -5.19 32.29 -16.93
CA MET A 115 -5.33 32.83 -18.28
C MET A 115 -6.52 33.78 -18.32
N ALA A 116 -6.49 34.72 -19.26
CA ALA A 116 -7.62 35.59 -19.54
C ALA A 116 -8.79 34.79 -20.14
N ARG A 117 -10.02 35.15 -19.79
CA ARG A 117 -11.22 34.53 -20.36
C ARG A 117 -11.47 35.04 -21.77
N LYS A 118 -12.23 34.29 -22.56
CA LYS A 118 -12.64 34.68 -23.93
C LYS A 118 -13.12 36.13 -24.00
N ASP A 119 -13.98 36.55 -23.07
CA ASP A 119 -14.63 37.87 -23.10
C ASP A 119 -13.64 39.04 -22.91
N GLU A 120 -12.47 38.77 -22.33
CA GLU A 120 -11.39 39.77 -22.19
C GLU A 120 -10.51 39.81 -23.45
N LEU A 121 -10.42 38.69 -24.17
CA LEU A 121 -9.53 38.53 -25.31
C LEU A 121 -10.19 38.87 -26.65
N VAL A 122 -11.50 38.72 -26.74
CA VAL A 122 -12.30 38.98 -27.93
C VAL A 122 -13.13 40.24 -27.71
N VAL A 123 -12.69 41.36 -28.31
CA VAL A 123 -13.38 42.65 -28.19
C VAL A 123 -14.07 42.98 -29.50
N TYR A 124 -15.40 43.07 -29.45
CA TYR A 124 -16.23 43.45 -30.60
C TYR A 124 -16.22 44.96 -30.81
N GLU A 125 -16.05 45.36 -32.06
CA GLU A 125 -16.07 46.76 -32.48
C GLU A 125 -17.47 47.16 -32.97
N ALA A 126 -17.73 48.48 -33.01
CA ALA A 126 -18.94 49.05 -33.61
C ALA A 126 -20.29 48.49 -33.09
N GLY A 127 -20.33 47.93 -31.87
CA GLY A 127 -21.54 47.38 -31.26
C GLY A 127 -21.94 46.00 -31.78
N GLY A 128 -21.07 45.31 -32.52
CA GLY A 128 -21.28 43.93 -32.94
C GLY A 128 -21.39 42.99 -31.74
N LYS A 129 -22.17 41.91 -31.90
CA LYS A 129 -22.39 40.95 -30.82
C LYS A 129 -21.90 39.54 -31.15
N PRO A 130 -21.50 38.73 -30.16
CA PRO A 130 -21.05 37.37 -30.36
C PRO A 130 -22.09 36.46 -31.05
N GLU A 131 -23.38 36.69 -30.79
CA GLU A 131 -24.47 35.84 -31.31
C GLU A 131 -24.71 36.02 -32.82
N GLU A 132 -24.12 37.06 -33.43
CA GLU A 132 -24.18 37.27 -34.87
C GLU A 132 -23.18 36.42 -35.63
N ALA A 133 -22.19 35.83 -34.93
CA ALA A 133 -21.18 35.01 -35.55
C ALA A 133 -21.75 33.67 -36.05
N ARG A 134 -21.25 33.22 -37.20
CA ARG A 134 -21.63 31.95 -37.83
C ARG A 134 -20.38 31.21 -38.27
N GLY A 135 -20.41 29.91 -38.10
CA GLY A 135 -19.28 29.06 -38.39
C GLY A 135 -19.58 27.61 -38.07
N LYS A 136 -18.52 26.82 -38.06
CA LYS A 136 -18.54 25.41 -37.73
C LYS A 136 -17.40 25.10 -36.77
N ILE A 137 -17.68 24.30 -35.76
CA ILE A 137 -16.68 23.74 -34.86
C ILE A 137 -16.72 22.22 -34.94
N VAL A 138 -15.54 21.60 -35.05
CA VAL A 138 -15.38 20.16 -35.10
C VAL A 138 -14.51 19.71 -33.92
N PHE A 139 -15.01 18.74 -33.18
CA PHE A 139 -14.33 18.12 -32.05
C PHE A 139 -13.95 16.67 -32.37
N ASP A 140 -12.68 16.34 -32.17
CA ASP A 140 -12.12 15.00 -32.32
C ASP A 140 -11.87 14.40 -30.92
N GLU A 141 -12.76 13.49 -30.51
CA GLU A 141 -12.74 12.87 -29.18
C GLU A 141 -11.51 11.98 -28.98
N GLU A 142 -11.01 11.32 -30.04
CA GLU A 142 -9.88 10.39 -29.94
C GLU A 142 -8.57 11.14 -29.65
N LYS A 143 -8.45 12.39 -30.10
CA LYS A 143 -7.29 13.25 -29.84
C LYS A 143 -7.39 14.02 -28.53
N CYS A 144 -8.58 14.15 -27.96
CA CYS A 144 -8.78 14.97 -26.77
C CYS A 144 -8.15 14.31 -25.54
N CYS A 145 -7.21 15.01 -24.90
CA CYS A 145 -6.65 14.59 -23.60
C CYS A 145 -7.43 15.13 -22.39
N TYR A 146 -8.52 15.87 -22.61
CA TYR A 146 -9.34 16.49 -21.56
C TYR A 146 -8.52 17.32 -20.56
N CYS A 147 -7.60 18.15 -21.05
CA CYS A 147 -6.74 18.99 -20.21
C CYS A 147 -7.47 20.13 -19.47
N GLY A 148 -8.72 20.43 -19.85
CA GLY A 148 -9.57 21.44 -19.22
C GLY A 148 -9.32 22.88 -19.67
N LEU A 149 -8.35 23.14 -20.57
CA LEU A 149 -8.02 24.50 -20.98
C LEU A 149 -9.16 25.18 -21.76
N CYS A 150 -9.89 24.47 -22.62
CA CYS A 150 -11.02 25.03 -23.36
C CYS A 150 -12.19 25.44 -22.46
N GLU A 151 -12.51 24.62 -21.45
CA GLU A 151 -13.54 24.90 -20.43
C GLU A 151 -13.15 26.11 -19.58
N ALA A 152 -11.90 26.19 -19.14
CA ALA A 152 -11.43 27.32 -18.35
C ALA A 152 -11.34 28.63 -19.16
N LEU A 153 -11.19 28.55 -20.49
CA LEU A 153 -11.12 29.71 -21.37
C LEU A 153 -12.50 30.27 -21.77
N CYS A 154 -13.47 29.39 -22.05
CA CYS A 154 -14.71 29.76 -22.75
C CYS A 154 -15.94 28.99 -22.23
N ASP A 155 -17.00 29.72 -21.88
CA ASP A 155 -18.27 29.18 -21.35
C ASP A 155 -19.08 28.34 -22.34
N ALA A 156 -18.67 28.29 -23.61
CA ALA A 156 -19.26 27.39 -24.59
C ALA A 156 -18.85 25.93 -24.33
N PHE A 157 -17.79 25.68 -23.57
CA PHE A 157 -17.28 24.35 -23.29
C PHE A 157 -17.74 23.87 -21.91
N GLU A 158 -18.21 22.63 -21.87
CA GLU A 158 -18.58 21.94 -20.64
C GLU A 158 -18.01 20.52 -20.71
N ILE A 159 -17.12 20.17 -19.78
CA ILE A 159 -16.50 18.84 -19.72
C ILE A 159 -17.20 18.01 -18.65
N PHE A 160 -17.64 16.82 -19.04
CA PHE A 160 -18.24 15.86 -18.11
C PHE A 160 -17.15 15.03 -17.44
N TRP A 161 -16.60 15.59 -16.36
CA TRP A 161 -15.52 14.98 -15.57
C TRP A 161 -15.97 13.67 -14.88
N GLU A 162 -15.07 12.68 -14.87
CA GLU A 162 -15.20 11.43 -14.11
C GLU A 162 -13.85 11.09 -13.46
N GLU A 163 -13.87 10.26 -12.41
CA GLU A 163 -12.65 9.67 -11.86
C GLU A 163 -11.87 8.86 -12.90
N ALA A 164 -10.59 9.20 -13.07
CA ALA A 164 -9.68 8.49 -13.95
C ALA A 164 -9.50 7.03 -13.49
N LYS A 165 -9.93 6.10 -14.35
CA LYS A 165 -9.87 4.66 -14.10
C LYS A 165 -9.03 3.95 -15.18
N PRO A 166 -8.35 2.85 -14.83
CA PRO A 166 -7.70 1.99 -15.82
C PRO A 166 -8.72 1.44 -16.84
N PRO A 167 -8.31 1.12 -18.09
CA PRO A 167 -6.93 1.09 -18.57
C PRO A 167 -6.36 2.43 -19.04
N GLU A 168 -7.22 3.40 -19.39
CA GLU A 168 -6.80 4.62 -20.10
C GLU A 168 -6.57 5.82 -19.17
N PHE A 169 -7.08 5.78 -17.94
CA PHE A 169 -7.04 6.91 -16.99
C PHE A 169 -7.60 8.22 -17.58
N LYS A 170 -8.57 8.12 -18.49
CA LYS A 170 -9.31 9.27 -19.01
C LYS A 170 -10.08 9.96 -17.85
N PRO A 171 -9.92 11.27 -17.64
CA PRO A 171 -10.56 11.98 -16.54
C PRO A 171 -11.97 12.51 -16.90
N ALA A 172 -12.52 12.15 -18.05
CA ALA A 172 -13.82 12.64 -18.51
C ALA A 172 -14.51 11.62 -19.43
N ILE A 173 -15.84 11.71 -19.47
CA ILE A 173 -16.71 10.90 -20.33
C ILE A 173 -16.91 11.56 -21.69
N GLY A 174 -16.85 12.90 -21.74
CA GLY A 174 -17.11 13.65 -22.96
C GLY A 174 -17.00 15.15 -22.75
N LEU A 175 -17.11 15.88 -23.86
CA LEU A 175 -17.08 17.32 -23.91
C LEU A 175 -18.30 17.80 -24.71
N ARG A 176 -19.05 18.76 -24.17
CA ARG A 176 -20.16 19.43 -24.87
C ARG A 176 -19.73 20.82 -25.29
N ILE A 177 -20.12 21.18 -26.52
CA ILE A 177 -19.93 22.51 -27.07
C ILE A 177 -21.30 23.14 -27.28
N ASP A 178 -21.55 24.25 -26.60
CA ASP A 178 -22.75 25.07 -26.75
C ASP A 178 -22.55 26.04 -27.94
N GLU A 179 -23.02 25.63 -29.11
CA GLU A 179 -22.89 26.41 -30.35
C GLU A 179 -23.63 27.76 -30.29
N GLU A 180 -24.60 27.94 -29.39
CA GLU A 180 -25.29 29.23 -29.21
C GLU A 180 -24.41 30.26 -28.51
N LYS A 181 -23.45 29.81 -27.70
CA LYS A 181 -22.46 30.66 -27.00
C LYS A 181 -21.12 30.76 -27.75
N CYS A 182 -20.94 29.91 -28.76
CA CYS A 182 -19.71 29.86 -29.54
C CYS A 182 -19.76 30.95 -30.61
N ASP A 183 -18.76 31.82 -30.60
CA ASP A 183 -18.61 32.88 -31.59
C ASP A 183 -17.54 32.56 -32.65
N TYR A 184 -17.08 31.32 -32.70
CA TYR A 184 -16.08 30.84 -33.65
C TYR A 184 -14.78 31.68 -33.67
N CYS A 185 -14.36 32.23 -32.51
CA CYS A 185 -13.14 33.03 -32.40
C CYS A 185 -11.83 32.24 -32.59
N GLY A 186 -11.87 30.90 -32.53
CA GLY A 186 -10.73 30.02 -32.76
C GLY A 186 -9.70 29.98 -31.62
N LEU A 187 -9.96 30.64 -30.49
CA LEU A 187 -9.03 30.61 -29.36
C LEU A 187 -8.86 29.19 -28.78
N CYS A 188 -9.95 28.41 -28.71
CA CYS A 188 -9.95 27.03 -28.21
C CYS A 188 -9.10 26.09 -29.08
N GLU A 189 -9.04 26.30 -30.39
CA GLU A 189 -8.16 25.57 -31.31
C GLU A 189 -6.69 25.90 -31.04
N LYS A 190 -6.36 27.19 -30.84
CA LYS A 190 -4.98 27.65 -30.58
C LYS A 190 -4.40 27.13 -29.27
N ILE A 191 -5.21 26.98 -28.22
CA ILE A 191 -4.76 26.51 -26.91
C ILE A 191 -4.75 24.98 -26.78
N CYS A 192 -5.31 24.26 -27.76
CA CYS A 192 -5.45 22.81 -27.67
C CYS A 192 -4.09 22.12 -27.91
N PRO A 193 -3.49 21.47 -26.91
CA PRO A 193 -2.16 20.86 -27.06
C PRO A 193 -2.15 19.64 -27.97
N THR A 194 -3.33 19.06 -28.27
CA THR A 194 -3.48 17.84 -29.08
C THR A 194 -4.21 18.07 -30.39
N GLU A 195 -4.49 19.32 -30.75
CA GLU A 195 -5.19 19.68 -32.01
C GLU A 195 -6.54 18.97 -32.19
N ALA A 196 -7.26 18.73 -31.08
CA ALA A 196 -8.55 18.04 -31.05
C ALA A 196 -9.73 18.93 -31.50
N LEU A 197 -9.51 20.22 -31.71
CA LEU A 197 -10.54 21.19 -32.08
C LEU A 197 -10.17 21.87 -33.40
N LYS A 198 -11.15 22.03 -34.28
CA LYS A 198 -11.03 22.84 -35.51
C LYS A 198 -12.20 23.80 -35.60
N VAL A 199 -11.91 25.08 -35.84
CA VAL A 199 -12.90 26.15 -35.87
C VAL A 199 -12.83 26.87 -37.22
N GLU A 200 -13.96 26.85 -37.94
CA GLU A 200 -14.15 27.58 -39.18
C GLU A 200 -15.14 28.72 -38.94
N CYS A 201 -14.68 29.97 -39.05
CA CYS A 201 -15.55 31.15 -38.94
C CYS A 201 -16.00 31.59 -40.34
N GLU A 202 -17.29 31.48 -40.64
CA GLU A 202 -17.87 31.95 -41.90
C GLU A 202 -18.12 33.46 -41.87
N TYR A 203 -18.65 33.95 -40.75
CA TYR A 203 -18.96 35.36 -40.54
C TYR A 203 -18.85 35.70 -39.06
N ALA A 204 -18.25 36.84 -38.75
CA ALA A 204 -18.35 37.48 -37.44
C ALA A 204 -18.31 39.00 -37.64
N PRO A 205 -18.99 39.80 -36.80
CA PRO A 205 -18.79 41.23 -36.78
C PRO A 205 -17.31 41.60 -36.55
N PRO A 206 -16.87 42.81 -36.97
CA PRO A 206 -15.51 43.26 -36.72
C PRO A 206 -15.13 43.13 -35.25
N ARG A 207 -14.05 42.39 -34.98
CA ARG A 207 -13.57 42.09 -33.64
C ARG A 207 -12.05 42.01 -33.64
N SER A 208 -11.46 42.44 -32.53
CA SER A 208 -10.05 42.21 -32.24
C SER A 208 -9.91 40.98 -31.35
N ILE A 209 -8.93 40.13 -31.67
CA ILE A 209 -8.65 38.90 -30.92
C ILE A 209 -7.21 38.96 -30.42
N SER A 210 -7.04 39.04 -29.12
CA SER A 210 -5.73 39.03 -28.47
C SER A 210 -5.18 37.60 -28.32
N GLU A 211 -3.86 37.47 -28.23
CA GLU A 211 -3.22 36.18 -27.97
C GLU A 211 -3.50 35.70 -26.54
N VAL A 212 -3.77 34.40 -26.40
CA VAL A 212 -3.93 33.76 -25.09
C VAL A 212 -2.54 33.48 -24.53
N LYS A 213 -2.29 33.89 -23.29
CA LYS A 213 -1.13 33.48 -22.51
C LYS A 213 -1.59 32.62 -21.35
N ILE A 214 -1.02 31.43 -21.25
CA ILE A 214 -1.25 30.50 -20.15
C ILE A 214 -0.09 30.65 -19.20
N GLU A 215 -0.37 31.11 -17.99
CA GLU A 215 0.59 31.21 -16.90
C GLU A 215 0.19 30.21 -15.80
N GLY A 216 1.17 29.75 -15.03
CA GLY A 216 0.91 28.79 -13.99
C GLY A 216 2.08 27.89 -13.67
N GLU A 217 1.87 27.03 -12.68
CA GLU A 217 2.78 25.95 -12.37
C GLU A 217 2.02 24.77 -11.75
N ILE A 218 2.68 23.61 -11.75
CA ILE A 218 2.23 22.45 -11.01
C ILE A 218 3.12 22.27 -9.78
N SER A 219 2.50 21.95 -8.66
CA SER A 219 3.19 21.62 -7.40
C SER A 219 2.91 20.16 -7.05
N ILE A 220 3.93 19.48 -6.51
CA ILE A 220 3.85 18.07 -6.16
C ILE A 220 4.08 17.94 -4.64
N ASP A 221 3.13 17.31 -3.98
CA ASP A 221 3.18 16.93 -2.58
C ASP A 221 4.00 15.64 -2.44
N GLU A 222 5.27 15.77 -2.04
CA GLU A 222 6.20 14.66 -1.87
C GLU A 222 5.77 13.66 -0.78
N ASP A 223 4.92 14.08 0.15
CA ASP A 223 4.39 13.19 1.20
C ASP A 223 3.37 12.20 0.62
N LYS A 224 2.65 12.59 -0.45
CA LYS A 224 1.58 11.80 -1.09
C LYS A 224 2.03 11.13 -2.39
N CYS A 225 2.99 11.71 -3.10
CA CYS A 225 3.48 11.15 -4.35
C CYS A 225 4.15 9.79 -4.09
N VAL A 226 3.88 8.83 -4.96
CA VAL A 226 4.45 7.47 -4.88
C VAL A 226 5.16 7.05 -6.17
N ASP A 227 5.40 8.03 -7.06
CA ASP A 227 6.14 7.85 -8.32
C ASP A 227 5.54 6.78 -9.24
N CYS A 228 4.20 6.76 -9.35
CA CYS A 228 3.50 5.77 -10.19
C CYS A 228 3.62 6.01 -11.70
N GLY A 229 3.80 7.27 -12.12
CA GLY A 229 3.98 7.64 -13.53
C GLY A 229 2.70 7.87 -14.34
N ILE A 230 1.49 7.78 -13.75
CA ILE A 230 0.24 8.05 -14.48
C ILE A 230 0.23 9.46 -15.08
N CYS A 231 0.62 10.47 -14.30
CA CYS A 231 0.75 11.86 -14.75
C CYS A 231 1.68 12.01 -15.96
N ALA A 232 2.79 11.27 -15.99
CA ALA A 232 3.73 11.28 -17.11
C ALA A 232 3.12 10.68 -18.37
N SER A 233 2.35 9.59 -18.24
CA SER A 233 1.75 8.93 -19.41
C SER A 233 0.62 9.70 -20.08
N VAL A 234 -0.10 10.54 -19.33
CA VAL A 234 -1.21 11.33 -19.88
C VAL A 234 -0.76 12.71 -20.38
N CYS A 235 0.49 13.12 -20.09
CA CYS A 235 0.97 14.45 -20.43
C CYS A 235 1.16 14.59 -21.95
N PRO A 236 0.39 15.45 -22.64
CA PRO A 236 0.46 15.57 -24.11
C PRO A 236 1.78 16.16 -24.61
N VAL A 237 2.52 16.84 -23.73
CA VAL A 237 3.79 17.52 -24.03
C VAL A 237 5.01 16.84 -23.39
N GLU A 238 4.81 15.67 -22.78
CA GLU A 238 5.86 14.87 -22.15
C GLU A 238 6.75 15.66 -21.17
N ALA A 239 6.16 16.61 -20.44
CA ALA A 239 6.87 17.46 -19.48
C ALA A 239 7.24 16.74 -18.18
N LEU A 240 6.79 15.51 -17.99
CA LEU A 240 6.86 14.76 -16.73
C LEU A 240 7.68 13.50 -16.93
N LYS A 241 8.69 13.27 -16.08
CA LYS A 241 9.50 12.06 -16.07
C LYS A 241 9.43 11.40 -14.70
N VAL A 242 9.09 10.11 -14.68
CA VAL A 242 8.93 9.37 -13.43
C VAL A 242 9.74 8.08 -13.48
N LYS A 243 10.55 7.87 -12.45
CA LYS A 243 11.21 6.61 -12.12
C LYS A 243 10.54 6.02 -10.89
N LYS A 244 10.13 4.76 -10.94
CA LYS A 244 9.43 4.10 -9.83
C LYS A 244 10.38 3.72 -8.68
N PRO A 245 9.89 3.49 -7.46
CA PRO A 245 10.71 3.00 -6.36
C PRO A 245 11.19 1.56 -6.54
N PHE A 246 10.42 0.73 -7.25
CA PHE A 246 10.72 -0.67 -7.51
C PHE A 246 10.49 -1.02 -8.98
N ASP A 247 11.28 -1.96 -9.48
CA ASP A 247 10.94 -2.73 -10.67
C ASP A 247 10.52 -4.14 -10.22
N GLY A 248 9.49 -4.69 -10.87
CA GLY A 248 8.88 -5.93 -10.41
C GLY A 248 7.86 -6.49 -11.37
N LYS A 249 7.15 -7.51 -10.90
CA LYS A 249 6.06 -8.16 -11.63
C LYS A 249 4.97 -8.61 -10.66
N VAL A 250 3.72 -8.56 -11.11
CA VAL A 250 2.58 -9.09 -10.36
C VAL A 250 2.12 -10.40 -11.00
N HIS A 251 2.30 -11.50 -10.28
CA HIS A 251 1.88 -12.83 -10.71
C HIS A 251 0.45 -13.11 -10.22
N ILE A 252 -0.39 -13.57 -11.14
CA ILE A 252 -1.74 -14.06 -10.84
C ILE A 252 -1.67 -15.59 -10.78
N VAL A 253 -1.70 -16.16 -9.57
CA VAL A 253 -1.39 -17.58 -9.35
C VAL A 253 -2.60 -18.47 -9.06
N ARG A 254 -3.72 -17.90 -8.58
CA ARG A 254 -4.93 -18.63 -8.16
C ARG A 254 -6.21 -17.98 -8.69
N LEU A 255 -6.24 -17.71 -9.98
CA LEU A 255 -7.31 -16.94 -10.62
C LEU A 255 -8.69 -17.58 -10.47
N GLU A 256 -8.75 -18.91 -10.36
CA GLU A 256 -9.95 -19.68 -10.11
C GLU A 256 -10.69 -19.22 -8.85
N LYS A 257 -9.95 -18.80 -7.82
CA LYS A 257 -10.49 -18.30 -6.55
C LYS A 257 -10.85 -16.82 -6.55
N CYS A 258 -10.49 -16.11 -7.61
CA CYS A 258 -10.77 -14.68 -7.71
C CYS A 258 -12.26 -14.45 -8.01
N ASP A 259 -12.90 -13.63 -7.18
CA ASP A 259 -14.19 -13.01 -7.46
C ASP A 259 -14.03 -11.48 -7.46
N PRO A 260 -13.80 -10.87 -8.64
CA PRO A 260 -13.67 -9.42 -8.76
C PRO A 260 -15.01 -8.69 -8.64
N THR A 261 -16.14 -9.40 -8.73
CA THR A 261 -17.47 -8.78 -8.63
C THR A 261 -17.93 -8.62 -7.18
N GLY A 262 -17.62 -9.60 -6.33
CA GLY A 262 -17.96 -9.58 -4.90
C GLY A 262 -16.87 -9.01 -4.00
N CYS A 263 -15.62 -9.49 -4.09
CA CYS A 263 -14.60 -9.20 -3.08
C CYS A 263 -14.03 -7.78 -3.17
N LYS A 264 -13.55 -7.36 -4.35
CA LYS A 264 -12.98 -6.03 -4.64
C LYS A 264 -11.82 -5.54 -3.75
N ASN A 265 -11.35 -6.30 -2.76
CA ASN A 265 -10.27 -5.91 -1.84
C ASN A 265 -9.02 -5.36 -2.53
N CYS A 266 -8.57 -5.99 -3.62
CA CYS A 266 -7.38 -5.56 -4.35
C CYS A 266 -7.56 -4.22 -5.07
N PHE A 267 -8.79 -3.89 -5.48
CA PHE A 267 -9.12 -2.60 -6.09
C PHE A 267 -9.15 -1.51 -5.01
N ASN A 268 -9.82 -1.78 -3.89
CA ASN A 268 -10.01 -0.82 -2.81
C ASN A 268 -8.69 -0.45 -2.10
N ILE A 269 -7.77 -1.41 -1.93
CA ILE A 269 -6.50 -1.16 -1.24
C ILE A 269 -5.42 -0.57 -2.16
N CYS A 270 -5.60 -0.61 -3.48
CA CYS A 270 -4.55 -0.22 -4.41
C CYS A 270 -4.36 1.30 -4.38
N PRO A 271 -3.19 1.83 -3.96
CA PRO A 271 -3.03 3.27 -3.86
C PRO A 271 -2.95 4.00 -5.21
N VAL A 272 -2.80 3.25 -6.31
CA VAL A 272 -2.57 3.76 -7.67
C VAL A 272 -3.72 3.37 -8.63
N ASN A 273 -4.69 2.57 -8.18
CA ASN A 273 -5.81 2.09 -9.00
C ASN A 273 -5.40 1.36 -10.29
N VAL A 274 -4.36 0.51 -10.24
CA VAL A 274 -3.82 -0.18 -11.43
C VAL A 274 -4.42 -1.55 -11.71
N ILE A 275 -5.26 -2.05 -10.82
CA ILE A 275 -5.90 -3.37 -10.93
C ILE A 275 -7.34 -3.14 -11.35
N TYR A 276 -7.81 -3.84 -12.39
CA TYR A 276 -9.15 -3.66 -12.92
C TYR A 276 -9.77 -4.98 -13.41
N PRO A 277 -11.10 -5.11 -13.36
CA PRO A 277 -11.79 -6.30 -13.84
C PRO A 277 -11.79 -6.35 -15.36
N VAL A 278 -11.65 -7.56 -15.91
CA VAL A 278 -11.82 -7.85 -17.34
C VAL A 278 -12.84 -8.96 -17.53
N LYS A 279 -13.57 -8.91 -18.65
CA LYS A 279 -14.54 -9.97 -18.99
C LYS A 279 -13.81 -11.24 -19.43
N GLY A 280 -14.45 -12.39 -19.24
CA GLY A 280 -13.93 -13.69 -19.68
C GLY A 280 -13.06 -14.38 -18.64
N ALA A 281 -12.21 -15.31 -19.11
CA ALA A 281 -11.44 -16.20 -18.24
C ALA A 281 -10.36 -15.48 -17.42
N GLU A 282 -9.87 -14.33 -17.89
CA GLU A 282 -8.80 -13.57 -17.23
C GLU A 282 -9.26 -12.88 -15.94
N LYS A 283 -10.55 -12.59 -15.77
CA LYS A 283 -11.22 -11.92 -14.62
C LYS A 283 -10.66 -10.56 -14.17
N ILE A 284 -9.35 -10.39 -14.03
CA ILE A 284 -8.65 -9.17 -13.61
C ILE A 284 -7.38 -8.96 -14.45
N LYS A 285 -6.96 -7.70 -14.60
CA LYS A 285 -5.64 -7.31 -15.13
C LYS A 285 -4.97 -6.29 -14.21
N VAL A 286 -3.64 -6.25 -14.30
CA VAL A 286 -2.80 -5.29 -13.58
C VAL A 286 -2.03 -4.50 -14.63
N LEU A 287 -2.10 -3.16 -14.58
CA LEU A 287 -1.24 -2.29 -15.37
C LEU A 287 0.12 -2.16 -14.69
N GLU A 288 1.05 -3.02 -15.07
CA GLU A 288 2.39 -3.03 -14.50
C GLU A 288 3.17 -1.74 -14.81
N ASP A 289 2.84 -1.07 -15.92
CA ASP A 289 3.42 0.22 -16.33
C ASP A 289 3.19 1.34 -15.31
N TYR A 290 2.19 1.22 -14.43
CA TYR A 290 1.92 2.17 -13.35
C TYR A 290 2.07 1.57 -11.95
N CYS A 291 2.18 0.24 -11.84
CA CYS A 291 2.36 -0.43 -10.56
C CYS A 291 3.71 -0.05 -9.92
N ILE A 292 3.69 0.29 -8.63
CA ILE A 292 4.90 0.57 -7.82
C ILE A 292 5.37 -0.65 -7.03
N PHE A 293 4.73 -1.81 -7.24
CA PHE A 293 5.06 -3.09 -6.61
C PHE A 293 5.09 -3.04 -5.07
N CYS A 294 4.22 -2.23 -4.44
CA CYS A 294 4.22 -2.11 -2.97
C CYS A 294 3.77 -3.39 -2.26
N GLY A 295 2.89 -4.20 -2.85
CA GLY A 295 2.39 -5.45 -2.24
C GLY A 295 1.13 -5.29 -1.38
N ALA A 296 0.46 -4.12 -1.40
CA ALA A 296 -0.81 -3.92 -0.69
C ALA A 296 -1.90 -4.91 -1.17
N CYS A 297 -2.01 -5.11 -2.49
CA CYS A 297 -3.00 -6.01 -3.09
C CYS A 297 -2.78 -7.48 -2.71
N GLU A 298 -1.52 -7.93 -2.63
CA GLU A 298 -1.18 -9.28 -2.14
C GLU A 298 -1.64 -9.46 -0.69
N ASN A 299 -1.44 -8.45 0.15
CA ASN A 299 -1.79 -8.52 1.56
C ASN A 299 -3.29 -8.44 1.85
N ALA A 300 -4.03 -7.74 1.01
CA ALA A 300 -5.48 -7.58 1.13
C ALA A 300 -6.27 -8.75 0.52
N CYS A 301 -5.64 -9.60 -0.29
CA CYS A 301 -6.31 -10.70 -0.96
C CYS A 301 -6.48 -11.90 -0.02
N PRO A 302 -7.71 -12.27 0.38
CA PRO A 302 -7.94 -13.41 1.28
C PRO A 302 -7.51 -14.75 0.66
N GLU A 303 -7.65 -14.88 -0.67
CA GLU A 303 -7.32 -16.11 -1.40
C GLU A 303 -5.88 -16.13 -1.95
N GLN A 304 -5.11 -15.06 -1.71
CA GLN A 304 -3.73 -14.90 -2.16
C GLN A 304 -3.55 -15.08 -3.68
N VAL A 305 -4.48 -14.51 -4.46
CA VAL A 305 -4.48 -14.59 -5.93
C VAL A 305 -3.30 -13.83 -6.54
N LEU A 306 -2.91 -12.71 -5.93
CA LEU A 306 -1.87 -11.81 -6.40
C LEU A 306 -0.58 -12.03 -5.61
N LYS A 307 0.55 -12.14 -6.32
CA LYS A 307 1.90 -12.22 -5.76
C LYS A 307 2.80 -11.17 -6.38
N VAL A 308 3.41 -10.34 -5.55
CA VAL A 308 4.29 -9.26 -6.02
C VAL A 308 5.75 -9.67 -5.89
N GLU A 309 6.43 -9.76 -7.02
CA GLU A 309 7.87 -9.99 -7.10
C GLU A 309 8.57 -8.67 -7.39
N ARG A 310 9.72 -8.42 -6.74
CA ARG A 310 10.54 -7.22 -6.94
C ARG A 310 11.94 -7.61 -7.38
N PHE A 311 12.40 -7.04 -8.48
CA PHE A 311 13.71 -7.35 -9.07
C PHE A 311 14.79 -6.38 -8.58
N SER A 312 14.44 -5.09 -8.49
CA SER A 312 15.31 -3.99 -8.10
C SER A 312 14.55 -2.95 -7.30
N LEU A 313 15.31 -2.15 -6.55
CA LEU A 313 14.81 -1.00 -5.79
C LEU A 313 15.68 0.22 -6.06
N ASN A 314 15.07 1.39 -6.00
CA ASN A 314 15.76 2.67 -6.07
C ASN A 314 15.91 3.24 -4.66
N LEU A 315 17.06 3.87 -4.41
CA LEU A 315 17.39 4.47 -3.13
C LEU A 315 17.81 5.92 -3.33
N GLU A 316 17.35 6.76 -2.42
CA GLU A 316 17.69 8.18 -2.35
C GLU A 316 17.99 8.56 -0.91
N GLY A 317 18.89 9.52 -0.71
CA GLY A 317 19.21 10.05 0.61
C GLY A 317 20.69 10.33 0.79
N VAL A 318 21.01 10.85 1.97
CA VAL A 318 22.34 11.38 2.29
C VAL A 318 23.31 10.26 2.68
N ASP A 319 24.58 10.45 2.33
CA ASP A 319 25.65 9.55 2.71
C ASP A 319 25.92 9.64 4.23
N ARG A 320 25.63 8.57 4.96
CA ARG A 320 25.81 8.46 6.41
C ARG A 320 26.70 7.24 6.74
N PRO A 321 27.42 7.23 7.88
CA PRO A 321 28.39 6.15 8.20
C PRO A 321 27.81 4.73 8.17
N TRP A 322 26.52 4.57 8.45
CA TRP A 322 25.81 3.29 8.46
C TRP A 322 25.01 3.00 7.18
N LYS A 323 25.27 3.73 6.09
CA LYS A 323 24.56 3.59 4.81
C LYS A 323 24.60 2.17 4.27
N GLU A 324 25.77 1.52 4.24
CA GLU A 324 25.92 0.16 3.71
C GLU A 324 25.05 -0.85 4.47
N SER A 325 25.02 -0.75 5.81
CA SER A 325 24.17 -1.58 6.67
C SER A 325 22.69 -1.37 6.37
N ARG A 326 22.26 -0.11 6.14
CA ARG A 326 20.87 0.19 5.73
C ARG A 326 20.55 -0.37 4.36
N ILE A 327 21.42 -0.17 3.36
CA ILE A 327 21.24 -0.70 2.00
C ILE A 327 21.04 -2.21 2.07
N ARG A 328 21.94 -2.91 2.78
CA ARG A 328 21.86 -4.36 2.99
C ARG A 328 20.54 -4.76 3.62
N GLN A 329 20.06 -4.05 4.63
CA GLN A 329 18.78 -4.38 5.26
C GLN A 329 17.58 -4.12 4.35
N LEU A 330 17.62 -3.05 3.54
CA LEU A 330 16.56 -2.75 2.56
C LEU A 330 16.54 -3.76 1.40
N GLN A 331 17.62 -4.48 1.11
CA GLN A 331 17.62 -5.56 0.12
C GLN A 331 16.63 -6.70 0.47
N ARG A 332 16.23 -6.85 1.74
CA ARG A 332 15.18 -7.81 2.15
C ARG A 332 13.84 -7.52 1.47
N LEU A 333 13.59 -6.28 1.04
CA LEU A 333 12.38 -5.89 0.31
C LEU A 333 12.28 -6.57 -1.08
N LEU A 334 13.41 -7.00 -1.64
CA LEU A 334 13.48 -7.78 -2.88
C LEU A 334 13.23 -9.28 -2.66
N GLY A 335 12.86 -9.70 -1.45
CA GLY A 335 12.68 -11.12 -1.12
C GLY A 335 13.99 -11.91 -0.95
N ARG A 336 15.14 -11.22 -0.93
CA ARG A 336 16.45 -11.85 -0.72
C ARG A 336 16.70 -12.10 0.78
N SER A 337 17.15 -13.30 1.13
CA SER A 337 17.68 -13.58 2.46
C SER A 337 19.01 -12.85 2.65
N VAL A 338 19.06 -11.98 3.64
CA VAL A 338 20.28 -11.24 3.99
C VAL A 338 20.88 -11.93 5.21
N GLU A 339 22.11 -12.43 5.08
CA GLU A 339 22.81 -13.01 6.23
C GLU A 339 22.95 -11.95 7.34
N PRO A 340 22.85 -12.32 8.63
CA PRO A 340 23.15 -11.39 9.71
C PRO A 340 24.62 -10.96 9.62
N VAL A 341 24.89 -9.66 9.79
CA VAL A 341 26.26 -9.19 9.95
C VAL A 341 26.74 -9.71 11.31
N LEU A 342 27.63 -10.69 11.31
CA LEU A 342 28.53 -10.89 12.44
C LEU A 342 29.42 -9.64 12.48
N LEU A 343 28.98 -8.61 13.20
CA LEU A 343 29.85 -7.46 13.45
C LEU A 343 31.06 -8.03 14.18
N GLU A 344 32.24 -7.93 13.57
CA GLU A 344 33.46 -8.03 14.35
C GLU A 344 33.34 -6.98 15.44
N PRO A 345 33.35 -7.38 16.73
CA PRO A 345 33.04 -6.46 17.79
C PRO A 345 34.12 -5.36 17.77
N THR A 346 33.70 -4.12 17.56
CA THR A 346 34.58 -2.92 17.46
C THR A 346 35.46 -2.77 18.70
N TYR A 347 35.01 -3.36 19.80
CA TYR A 347 35.82 -3.72 20.95
C TYR A 347 35.59 -5.21 21.21
N PRO A 348 36.61 -6.09 21.11
CA PRO A 348 36.49 -7.44 21.60
C PRO A 348 36.42 -7.36 23.13
N ARG A 349 35.24 -7.05 23.67
CA ARG A 349 34.94 -7.40 25.05
C ARG A 349 34.85 -8.91 25.05
N GLN A 350 35.98 -9.57 25.31
CA GLN A 350 35.96 -10.90 25.88
C GLN A 350 35.31 -10.77 27.25
N VAL A 351 33.97 -10.80 27.26
CA VAL A 351 33.24 -11.06 28.47
C VAL A 351 33.40 -12.56 28.68
N THR A 352 34.40 -12.93 29.47
CA THR A 352 34.48 -14.27 30.02
C THR A 352 33.36 -14.39 31.03
N LEU A 353 32.15 -14.64 30.55
CA LEU A 353 31.07 -15.09 31.40
C LEU A 353 31.51 -16.46 31.91
N LYS A 354 31.94 -16.52 33.18
CA LYS A 354 31.88 -17.78 33.92
C LYS A 354 30.39 -18.08 34.10
N ILE A 355 29.78 -18.60 33.05
CA ILE A 355 28.49 -19.26 33.15
C ILE A 355 28.80 -20.51 33.96
N GLU A 356 28.66 -20.41 35.28
CA GLU A 356 28.46 -21.61 36.07
C GLU A 356 27.22 -22.25 35.47
N ALA A 357 27.39 -23.40 34.81
CA ALA A 357 26.25 -24.18 34.35
C ALA A 357 25.30 -24.27 35.55
N PRO A 358 24.02 -23.88 35.40
CA PRO A 358 23.07 -24.00 36.50
C PRO A 358 23.20 -25.45 36.97
N LYS A 359 23.70 -25.64 38.20
CA LYS A 359 23.78 -26.98 38.75
C LYS A 359 22.36 -27.51 38.64
N PRO A 360 22.14 -28.64 37.94
CA PRO A 360 20.82 -29.25 37.98
C PRO A 360 20.43 -29.29 39.46
N PRO A 361 19.21 -28.87 39.83
CA PRO A 361 18.76 -28.97 41.21
C PRO A 361 19.16 -30.37 41.66
N LYS A 362 19.89 -30.46 42.79
CA LYS A 362 20.33 -31.77 43.29
C LYS A 362 19.12 -32.66 43.22
N GLU A 363 19.19 -33.73 42.43
CA GLU A 363 18.18 -34.78 42.51
C GLU A 363 18.25 -35.28 43.93
N GLU A 364 17.35 -34.77 44.77
CA GLU A 364 17.07 -35.39 46.05
C GLU A 364 16.62 -36.78 45.67
N ALA A 365 17.44 -37.78 46.02
CA ALA A 365 17.09 -39.17 45.82
C ALA A 365 15.66 -39.36 46.33
N ALA A 366 14.81 -39.99 45.50
CA ALA A 366 13.45 -40.27 45.89
C ALA A 366 13.46 -40.85 47.32
N PRO A 367 12.63 -40.34 48.24
CA PRO A 367 12.67 -40.80 49.62
C PRO A 367 12.56 -42.32 49.65
N GLU A 368 13.51 -42.99 50.31
CA GLU A 368 13.45 -44.44 50.50
C GLU A 368 12.20 -44.76 51.32
N TRP A 369 11.14 -45.19 50.62
CA TRP A 369 9.92 -45.64 51.25
C TRP A 369 10.16 -47.05 51.78
N ARG A 370 10.47 -47.16 53.07
CA ARG A 370 10.39 -48.45 53.78
C ARG A 370 8.93 -48.71 54.12
N ILE A 371 8.34 -49.74 53.51
CA ILE A 371 7.09 -50.31 54.01
C ILE A 371 7.41 -50.92 55.37
N ASP A 372 6.72 -50.46 56.41
CA ASP A 372 6.78 -51.05 57.75
C ASP A 372 6.56 -52.57 57.67
N GLU A 373 7.34 -53.34 58.42
CA GLU A 373 7.36 -54.80 58.32
C GLU A 373 5.98 -55.41 58.63
N GLN A 374 5.22 -54.78 59.54
CA GLN A 374 3.86 -55.17 59.87
C GLN A 374 2.88 -54.88 58.71
N ALA A 375 3.05 -53.73 58.04
CA ALA A 375 2.26 -53.38 56.87
C ALA A 375 2.54 -54.31 55.68
N SER A 376 3.80 -54.68 55.45
CA SER A 376 4.19 -55.64 54.40
C SER A 376 3.56 -57.01 54.63
N ARG A 377 3.60 -57.49 55.87
CA ARG A 377 2.99 -58.76 56.28
C ARG A 377 1.47 -58.75 56.10
N LEU A 378 0.79 -57.69 56.54
CA LEU A 378 -0.67 -57.53 56.35
C LEU A 378 -1.05 -57.48 54.87
N LEU A 379 -0.24 -56.81 54.04
CA LEU A 379 -0.44 -56.77 52.60
C LEU A 379 -0.34 -58.17 51.98
N HIS A 380 0.71 -58.92 52.32
CA HIS A 380 0.91 -60.27 51.79
C HIS A 380 -0.21 -61.23 52.24
N GLU A 381 -0.67 -61.12 53.50
CA GLU A 381 -1.79 -61.93 53.99
C GLU A 381 -3.10 -61.61 53.26
N ARG A 382 -3.39 -60.32 53.03
CA ARG A 382 -4.57 -59.90 52.28
C ARG A 382 -4.51 -60.30 50.81
N LEU A 383 -3.34 -60.21 50.19
CA LEU A 383 -3.13 -60.68 48.81
C LEU A 383 -3.30 -62.19 48.70
N GLY A 384 -2.84 -62.97 49.68
CA GLY A 384 -3.08 -64.41 49.75
C GLY A 384 -4.57 -64.74 49.81
N LYS A 385 -5.32 -64.12 50.73
CA LYS A 385 -6.79 -64.30 50.84
C LYS A 385 -7.54 -63.85 49.59
N LEU A 386 -7.07 -62.80 48.93
CA LEU A 386 -7.61 -62.36 47.64
C LEU A 386 -7.39 -63.44 46.57
N ALA A 387 -6.18 -63.99 46.47
CA ALA A 387 -5.85 -65.03 45.50
C ALA A 387 -6.68 -66.31 45.71
N GLU A 388 -6.83 -66.76 46.96
CA GLU A 388 -7.72 -67.89 47.31
C GLU A 388 -9.18 -67.59 46.97
N GLY A 389 -9.67 -66.39 47.35
CA GLY A 389 -11.04 -65.97 47.09
C GLY A 389 -11.35 -65.90 45.60
N LEU A 390 -10.42 -65.46 44.75
CA LEU A 390 -10.60 -65.41 43.29
C LEU A 390 -10.74 -66.80 42.65
N GLY A 391 -10.36 -67.88 43.36
CA GLY A 391 -10.66 -69.26 42.96
C GLY A 391 -12.14 -69.63 43.13
N GLU A 392 -12.85 -68.98 44.06
CA GLU A 392 -14.28 -69.24 44.32
C GLU A 392 -15.17 -68.45 43.35
N LYS A 393 -15.99 -69.16 42.55
CA LYS A 393 -16.81 -68.57 41.48
C LYS A 393 -17.67 -67.39 41.96
N THR A 394 -18.30 -67.51 43.12
CA THR A 394 -19.16 -66.50 43.75
C THR A 394 -18.41 -65.24 44.14
N PHE A 395 -17.19 -65.38 44.66
CA PHE A 395 -16.35 -64.25 45.06
C PHE A 395 -15.71 -63.55 43.85
N ARG A 396 -15.25 -64.32 42.86
CA ARG A 396 -14.71 -63.78 41.60
C ARG A 396 -15.74 -62.91 40.86
N ILE A 397 -16.99 -63.37 40.77
CA ILE A 397 -18.08 -62.59 40.18
C ILE A 397 -18.33 -61.30 40.97
N ALA A 398 -18.27 -61.34 42.30
CA ALA A 398 -18.43 -60.13 43.12
C ALA A 398 -17.27 -59.13 42.94
N PHE A 399 -16.04 -59.62 42.73
CA PHE A 399 -14.86 -58.82 42.43
C PHE A 399 -14.95 -58.15 41.05
N GLU A 400 -15.27 -58.91 40.00
CA GLU A 400 -15.43 -58.41 38.62
C GLU A 400 -16.56 -57.39 38.50
N LEU A 401 -17.65 -57.56 39.26
CA LEU A 401 -18.77 -56.62 39.30
C LEU A 401 -18.52 -55.39 40.19
N GLY A 402 -17.31 -55.21 40.73
CA GLY A 402 -16.93 -54.02 41.51
C GLY A 402 -17.66 -53.88 42.85
N LYS A 403 -18.21 -54.96 43.42
CA LYS A 403 -18.92 -54.94 44.72
C LYS A 403 -17.93 -54.97 45.87
N LEU A 404 -17.17 -53.88 46.01
CA LEU A 404 -16.02 -53.74 46.91
C LEU A 404 -16.34 -54.05 48.37
N GLU A 405 -17.54 -53.73 48.87
CA GLU A 405 -17.91 -54.01 50.26
C GLU A 405 -17.94 -55.51 50.60
N LYS A 406 -18.44 -56.34 49.68
CA LYS A 406 -18.47 -57.81 49.86
C LYS A 406 -17.07 -58.42 49.72
N VAL A 407 -16.25 -57.86 48.85
CA VAL A 407 -14.85 -58.29 48.65
C VAL A 407 -14.00 -57.93 49.87
N LEU A 408 -14.05 -56.67 50.30
CA LEU A 408 -13.30 -56.16 51.45
C LEU A 408 -13.75 -56.82 52.76
N GLY A 409 -15.04 -57.13 52.92
CA GLY A 409 -15.54 -57.85 54.10
C GLY A 409 -14.87 -59.22 54.32
N ARG A 410 -14.40 -59.87 53.26
CA ARG A 410 -13.70 -61.17 53.30
C ARG A 410 -12.17 -61.03 53.41
N LEU A 411 -11.65 -59.83 53.14
CA LEU A 411 -10.21 -59.50 53.19
C LEU A 411 -9.81 -58.77 54.48
N LYS A 412 -10.78 -58.34 55.30
CA LYS A 412 -10.52 -57.75 56.61
C LYS A 412 -10.01 -58.83 57.58
N VAL A 413 -8.84 -58.56 58.15
CA VAL A 413 -8.30 -59.19 59.37
C VAL A 413 -8.56 -58.23 60.51
#